data_AF-A0A7T2LMR6-F1
#
_entry.id   AF-A0A7T2LMR6-F1
#
_cell.length_a   1.000
_cell.length_b   1.000
_cell.length_c   1.000
_cell.angle_alpha   90.00
_cell.angle_beta   90.00
_cell.angle_gamma   90.00
#
_symmetry.space_group_name_H-M   'P 1'
#
loop_
_entity.id
_entity.type
_entity.pdbx_description
1 polymer ?
#
loop_
_entity_poly.entity_id
_entity_poly.type
_entity_poly.pdbx_seq_one_letter_code
_entity_poly.pdbx_strand_id
1 'polypeptide(L)'
;MKAEGYTFTEEQVNSGLAAMTGQFRASDIENALEQAGVPRSHHLDGRWGGLGVPCMRGADRLLQRERKAGRITHLGNGIWERISQ
;
A
#
# COMPACT_ATOMS: atom_id res chain seq x y z
N MET A 1 6.76 -6.31 -7.21
CA MET A 1 6.59 -6.56 -5.75
C MET A 1 5.60 -7.71 -5.56
N LYS A 2 5.69 -8.54 -4.52
CA LYS A 2 4.67 -9.58 -4.23
C LYS A 2 4.04 -9.33 -2.86
N ALA A 3 2.78 -9.69 -2.61
CA ALA A 3 2.19 -9.77 -1.27
C ALA A 3 1.02 -10.76 -1.26
N GLU A 4 0.97 -11.68 -0.30
CA GLU A 4 -0.08 -12.71 -0.15
C GLU A 4 -0.44 -13.39 -1.49
N GLY A 5 0.54 -13.98 -2.17
CA GLY A 5 0.31 -14.65 -3.46
C GLY A 5 0.05 -13.73 -4.66
N TYR A 6 -0.25 -12.44 -4.44
CA TYR A 6 -0.44 -11.45 -5.51
C TYR A 6 0.89 -10.85 -5.95
N THR A 7 1.09 -10.75 -7.27
CA THR A 7 2.24 -10.06 -7.86
C THR A 7 1.80 -8.71 -8.40
N PHE A 8 2.33 -7.64 -7.81
CA PHE A 8 2.04 -6.25 -8.22
C PHE A 8 2.86 -5.89 -9.45
N THR A 9 2.20 -5.30 -10.44
CA THR A 9 2.83 -4.68 -11.60
C THR A 9 3.55 -3.39 -11.20
N GLU A 10 4.48 -2.92 -12.03
CA GLU A 10 5.15 -1.63 -11.78
C GLU A 10 4.17 -0.47 -11.79
N GLU A 11 3.17 -0.48 -12.66
CA GLU A 11 2.12 0.55 -12.71
C GLU A 11 1.33 0.61 -11.40
N GLN A 12 0.96 -0.53 -10.82
CA GLN A 12 0.28 -0.59 -9.53
C GLN A 12 1.16 -0.06 -8.40
N VAL A 13 2.43 -0.45 -8.39
CA VAL A 13 3.41 0.10 -7.44
C VAL A 13 3.50 1.62 -7.57
N ASN A 14 3.60 2.14 -8.79
CA ASN A 14 3.71 3.57 -9.05
C ASN A 14 2.45 4.33 -8.65
N SER A 15 1.25 3.76 -8.87
CA SER A 15 -0.01 4.33 -8.39
C SER A 15 -0.02 4.48 -6.87
N GLY A 16 0.37 3.42 -6.15
CA GLY A 16 0.46 3.47 -4.69
C GLY A 16 1.50 4.47 -4.16
N LEU A 17 2.62 4.64 -4.87
CA LEU A 17 3.63 5.65 -4.54
C LEU A 17 3.14 7.07 -4.84
N ALA A 18 2.38 7.27 -5.92
CA ALA A 18 1.81 8.57 -6.29
C ALA A 18 0.79 9.08 -5.27
N ALA A 19 0.16 8.19 -4.50
CA ALA A 19 -0.71 8.57 -3.38
C ALA A 19 0.05 9.12 -2.16
N MET A 20 1.37 8.94 -2.07
CA MET A 20 2.18 9.41 -0.93
C MET A 20 2.59 10.88 -1.08
N THR A 21 1.60 11.79 -1.08
CA THR A 21 1.83 13.23 -1.24
C THR A 21 1.47 13.99 0.04
N GLY A 22 2.27 14.99 0.40
CA GLY A 22 2.08 15.78 1.62
C GLY A 22 1.89 14.90 2.85
N GLN A 23 0.77 15.10 3.55
CA GLN A 23 0.29 14.18 4.59
C GLN A 23 -0.74 13.22 4.01
N PHE A 24 -0.57 11.93 4.30
CA PHE A 24 -1.41 10.87 3.77
C PHE A 24 -1.60 9.74 4.80
N ARG A 25 -2.54 8.83 4.51
CA ARG A 25 -2.85 7.65 5.32
C ARG A 25 -2.60 6.38 4.51
N ALA A 26 -2.50 5.24 5.20
CA ALA A 26 -2.43 3.94 4.56
C ALA A 26 -3.62 3.69 3.62
N SER A 27 -4.82 4.15 4.00
CA SER A 27 -6.04 4.06 3.20
C SER A 27 -5.93 4.75 1.84
N ASP A 28 -5.15 5.82 1.72
CA ASP A 28 -4.98 6.54 0.45
C ASP A 28 -4.20 5.70 -0.55
N ILE A 29 -3.17 4.99 -0.06
CA ILE A 29 -2.39 4.03 -0.84
C ILE A 29 -3.27 2.82 -1.22
N GLU A 30 -4.06 2.30 -0.28
CA GLU A 30 -4.97 1.19 -0.55
C GLU A 30 -5.98 1.52 -1.65
N ASN A 31 -6.53 2.73 -1.63
CA ASN A 31 -7.46 3.23 -2.66
C ASN A 31 -6.76 3.38 -4.02
N ALA A 32 -5.54 3.90 -4.06
CA ALA A 32 -4.78 4.04 -5.31
C ALA A 32 -4.39 2.68 -5.91
N LEU A 33 -4.08 1.70 -5.07
CA LEU A 33 -3.83 0.32 -5.51
C LEU A 33 -5.12 -0.32 -6.05
N GLU A 34 -6.25 -0.14 -5.37
CA GLU A 34 -7.55 -0.63 -5.85
C GLU A 34 -7.93 -0.02 -7.20
N GLN A 35 -7.78 1.30 -7.37
CA GLN A 35 -8.01 1.99 -8.64
C GLN A 35 -7.08 1.51 -9.76
N ALA A 36 -5.87 1.06 -9.41
CA ALA A 36 -4.92 0.42 -10.33
C ALA A 36 -5.22 -1.08 -10.57
N GLY A 37 -6.39 -1.58 -10.14
CA GLY A 37 -6.85 -2.95 -10.37
C GLY A 37 -6.30 -3.98 -9.40
N VAL A 38 -5.71 -3.57 -8.26
CA VAL A 38 -5.36 -4.50 -7.19
C VAL A 38 -6.65 -4.89 -6.44
N PRO A 39 -6.94 -6.19 -6.26
CA PRO A 39 -8.17 -6.61 -5.61
C PRO A 39 -8.18 -6.26 -4.12
N ARG A 40 -9.29 -5.66 -3.65
CA ARG A 40 -9.58 -5.42 -2.23
C ARG A 40 -10.00 -6.67 -1.45
N SER A 41 -10.18 -7.80 -2.12
CA SER A 41 -10.37 -9.09 -1.48
C SER A 41 -9.75 -10.15 -2.37
N HIS A 42 -8.78 -10.89 -1.86
CA HIS A 42 -8.38 -12.12 -2.55
C HIS A 42 -9.14 -13.28 -1.90
N HIS A 43 -9.88 -14.01 -2.72
CA HIS A 43 -10.40 -15.32 -2.35
C HIS A 43 -9.22 -16.31 -2.45
N LEU A 44 -8.27 -16.24 -1.52
CA LEU A 44 -7.27 -17.30 -1.37
C LEU A 44 -7.98 -18.49 -0.69
N ASP A 45 -8.20 -19.55 -1.45
CA ASP A 45 -8.55 -20.89 -0.96
C ASP A 45 -9.89 -21.03 -0.21
N GLY A 46 -10.93 -20.28 -0.62
CA GLY A 46 -12.31 -20.56 -0.18
C GLY A 46 -12.62 -20.16 1.27
N ARG A 47 -11.71 -19.49 1.97
CA ARG A 47 -11.94 -19.00 3.34
C ARG A 47 -12.30 -17.51 3.33
N TRP A 48 -13.56 -17.22 3.64
CA TRP A 48 -14.00 -15.88 4.06
C TRP A 48 -13.46 -15.61 5.46
N GLY A 49 -12.22 -15.12 5.54
CA GLY A 49 -11.61 -14.75 6.82
C GLY A 49 -10.20 -15.28 6.94
N GLY A 50 -9.24 -14.40 6.71
CA GLY A 50 -7.83 -14.75 6.90
C GLY A 50 -6.87 -13.73 6.31
N LEU A 51 -6.83 -12.53 6.89
CA LEU A 51 -5.60 -11.73 6.99
C LEU A 51 -4.80 -11.48 5.70
N GLY A 52 -5.34 -10.66 4.80
CA GLY A 52 -4.48 -9.97 3.84
C GLY A 52 -5.16 -9.61 2.53
N VAL A 53 -5.99 -8.58 2.56
CA VAL A 53 -6.40 -7.90 1.33
C VAL A 53 -5.13 -7.45 0.57
N PRO A 54 -4.96 -7.80 -0.71
CA PRO A 54 -3.79 -7.38 -1.49
C PRO A 54 -3.53 -5.88 -1.41
N CYS A 55 -4.56 -5.02 -1.48
CA CYS A 55 -4.38 -3.57 -1.29
C CYS A 55 -3.74 -3.21 0.06
N MET A 56 -4.27 -3.73 1.17
CA MET A 56 -3.75 -3.46 2.53
C MET A 56 -2.29 -3.93 2.69
N ARG A 57 -1.99 -5.14 2.20
CA ARG A 57 -0.63 -5.71 2.26
C ARG A 57 0.34 -4.99 1.32
N GLY A 58 -0.14 -4.55 0.16
CA GLY A 58 0.61 -3.72 -0.76
C GLY A 58 0.95 -2.37 -0.14
N ALA A 59 -0.03 -1.71 0.48
CA ALA A 59 0.14 -0.44 1.17
C ALA A 59 1.16 -0.55 2.32
N ASP A 60 1.04 -1.57 3.18
CA ASP A 60 2.00 -1.81 4.27
C ASP A 60 3.43 -2.02 3.74
N ARG A 61 3.61 -2.83 2.68
CA ARG A 61 4.94 -3.02 2.06
C ARG A 61 5.50 -1.75 1.46
N LEU A 62 4.67 -0.92 0.81
CA LEU A 62 5.10 0.36 0.26
C LEU A 62 5.50 1.33 1.38
N LEU A 63 4.71 1.43 2.45
CA LEU A 63 5.04 2.24 3.63
C LEU A 63 6.38 1.81 4.25
N GLN A 64 6.56 0.51 4.50
CA GLN A 64 7.81 -0.01 5.05
C GLN A 64 9.01 0.27 4.14
N ARG A 65 8.85 0.09 2.82
CA ARG A 65 9.89 0.39 1.82
C ARG A 65 10.29 1.86 1.84
N GLU A 66 9.32 2.76 1.75
CA GLU A 66 9.57 4.21 1.65
C GLU A 66 10.09 4.77 2.97
N ARG A 67 9.61 4.26 4.12
CA ARG A 67 10.12 4.61 5.44
C ARG A 67 11.57 4.18 5.60
N LYS A 68 11.90 2.94 5.22
CA LYS A 68 13.28 2.43 5.28
C LYS A 68 14.23 3.23 4.38
N ALA A 69 13.71 3.76 3.27
CA ALA A 69 14.46 4.62 2.37
C ALA A 69 14.55 6.09 2.83
N GLY A 70 13.97 6.45 3.98
CA GLY A 70 14.00 7.81 4.52
C GLY A 70 13.19 8.82 3.70
N ARG A 71 12.23 8.36 2.88
CA ARG A 71 11.40 9.23 2.03
C ARG A 71 10.08 9.64 2.67
N ILE A 72 9.65 8.92 3.70
CA ILE A 72 8.44 9.22 4.47
C ILE A 72 8.71 9.08 5.97
N THR A 73 7.92 9.77 6.78
CA THR A 73 7.92 9.63 8.25
C THR A 73 6.51 9.39 8.79
N HIS A 74 6.41 8.75 9.96
CA HIS A 74 5.13 8.54 10.64
C HIS A 74 4.93 9.62 11.69
N LEU A 75 3.85 10.40 11.56
CA LEU A 75 3.52 11.50 12.47
C LEU A 75 2.69 11.04 13.69
N GLY A 76 2.20 9.80 13.70
CA GLY A 76 1.28 9.29 14.72
C GLY A 76 -0.16 9.21 14.21
N ASN A 77 -1.03 8.50 14.94
CA ASN A 77 -2.46 8.34 14.61
C ASN A 77 -2.74 7.85 13.18
N GLY A 78 -1.84 7.05 12.60
CA GLY A 78 -1.96 6.52 11.24
C GLY A 78 -1.66 7.55 10.13
N ILE A 79 -1.13 8.72 10.48
CA ILE A 79 -0.75 9.77 9.55
C ILE A 79 0.73 9.62 9.19
N TRP A 80 1.00 9.73 7.90
CA TRP A 80 2.33 9.71 7.30
C TRP A 80 2.58 11.01 6.56
N GLU A 81 3.85 11.39 6.44
CA GLU A 81 4.26 12.58 5.68
C GLU A 81 5.40 12.24 4.73
N ARG A 82 5.30 12.75 3.50
CA ARG A 82 6.37 12.69 2.50
C ARG A 82 7.43 13.71 2.85
N ILE A 83 8.66 13.25 3.01
CA ILE A 83 9.81 14.13 3.23
C ILE A 83 10.20 14.71 1.87
N SER A 84 9.97 16.01 1.68
CA SER A 84 10.47 16.74 0.52
C SER A 84 12.00 16.69 0.53
N GLN A 85 12.59 16.12 -0.53
CA GLN A 85 14.03 16.20 -0.77
C GLN A 85 14.38 17.49 -1.51
#